data_AF-A0A3B9ZWX5-F1
#
_entry.id   AF-A0A3B9ZWX5-F1
#
_cell.length_a   1.000
_cell.length_b   1.000
_cell.length_c   1.000
_cell.angle_alpha   90.00
_cell.angle_beta   90.00
_cell.angle_gamma   90.00
#
_symmetry.space_group_name_H-M   'P 1'
#
loop_
_entity.id
_entity.type
_entity.pdbx_description
1 polymer ?
#
loop_
_entity_poly.entity_id
_entity_poly.type
_entity_poly.pdbx_seq_one_letter_code
_entity_poly.pdbx_strand_id
1 'polypeptide(L)' 'MTTIIINDKSTGAKKMIEFLKTQSYVTIVEERIPSASLMKSINEAKTRKVTRTKNTSDLLEKLKS' A
#
# COMPACT_ATOMS: atom_id res chain seq x y z
N MET A 1 11.52 25.69 5.46
CA MET A 1 10.71 24.51 5.11
C MET A 1 10.76 23.57 6.30
N THR A 2 9.60 23.18 6.85
CA THR A 2 9.52 22.35 8.05
C THR A 2 8.75 21.09 7.71
N THR A 3 9.34 19.92 7.96
CA THR A 3 8.71 18.62 7.70
C THR A 3 8.03 18.13 8.97
N ILE A 4 6.76 17.74 8.86
CA ILE A 4 5.98 17.17 9.97
C ILE A 4 5.60 15.74 9.57
N ILE A 5 5.84 14.77 10.47
CA ILE A 5 5.45 13.37 10.28
C ILE A 5 4.12 13.15 11.01
N ILE A 6 3.07 12.79 10.27
CA ILE A 6 1.74 12.54 10.81
C ILE A 6 1.42 11.05 10.70
N ASN A 7 1.03 10.42 11.81
CA ASN A 7 0.59 9.03 11.83
C ASN A 7 -0.90 8.94 11.47
N ASP A 8 -1.19 8.44 10.27
CA ASP A 8 -2.52 8.36 9.67
C ASP A 8 -3.48 7.34 10.34
N LYS A 9 -3.01 6.56 11.32
CA LYS A 9 -3.81 5.52 11.98
C LYS A 9 -4.96 6.08 12.82
N SER A 10 -4.85 7.31 13.32
CA SER A 10 -5.90 7.92 14.15
C SER A 10 -6.91 8.72 13.34
N THR A 11 -8.17 8.75 13.79
CA THR A 11 -9.24 9.53 13.14
C THR A 11 -8.93 11.03 13.13
N GLY A 12 -8.27 11.54 14.18
CA GLY A 12 -7.83 12.93 14.26
C GLY A 12 -6.74 13.27 13.24
N ALA A 13 -5.78 12.39 13.04
CA ALA A 13 -4.72 12.56 12.04
C ALA A 13 -5.28 12.59 10.61
N LYS A 14 -6.28 11.76 10.28
CA LYS A 14 -6.93 11.77 8.96
C LYS A 14 -7.60 13.12 8.67
N LYS A 15 -8.34 13.66 9.65
CA LYS A 15 -8.97 14.99 9.55
C LYS A 15 -7.93 16.12 9.41
N MET A 16 -6.80 16.01 10.12
CA MET A 16 -5.70 16.96 10.00
C MET A 16 -5.06 16.91 8.61
N ILE A 17 -4.85 15.72 8.05
CA ILE A 17 -4.35 15.55 6.68
C ILE A 17 -5.32 16.15 5.66
N GLU A 18 -6.64 15.93 5.82
CA GLU A 18 -7.66 16.54 4.96
C GLU A 18 -7.66 18.06 5.04
N PHE A 19 -7.53 18.63 6.24
CA PHE A 19 -7.36 20.07 6.40
C PHE A 19 -6.10 20.57 5.70
N LEU A 20 -4.96 19.90 5.89
CA LEU A 20 -3.69 20.28 5.27
C LEU A 20 -3.72 20.22 3.73
N LYS A 21 -4.53 19.34 3.13
CA LYS A 21 -4.75 19.28 1.67
C LYS A 21 -5.38 20.55 1.09
N THR A 22 -6.09 21.34 1.91
CA THR A 22 -6.73 22.59 1.45
C THR A 22 -5.76 23.77 1.36
N GLN A 23 -4.57 23.64 1.94
CA GLN A 23 -3.61 24.73 2.05
C GLN A 23 -2.64 24.71 0.87
N SER A 24 -2.57 25.80 0.12
CA SER A 24 -1.76 25.92 -1.11
C SER A 24 -0.25 25.85 -0.88
N TYR A 25 0.21 26.03 0.35
CA TYR A 25 1.62 26.02 0.76
C TYR A 25 2.08 24.68 1.33
N VAL A 26 1.21 23.66 1.34
CA VAL A 26 1.52 22.35 1.91
C VAL A 26 1.74 21.33 0.79
N THR A 27 2.85 20.59 0.87
CA THR A 27 3.12 19.43 0.02
C THR A 27 3.03 18.17 0.88
N ILE A 28 2.15 17.24 0.51
CA ILE A 28 1.97 15.98 1.21
C ILE A 28 2.72 14.88 0.45
N VAL A 29 3.65 14.23 1.13
CA VAL A 29 4.38 13.07 0.61
C VAL A 29 3.84 11.84 1.33
N GLU A 30 3.02 11.03 0.65
CA GLU A 30 2.51 9.77 1.20
C GLU A 30 3.58 8.68 1.06
N GLU A 31 4.30 8.39 2.15
CA GLU A 31 5.15 7.20 2.21
C GLU A 31 4.30 5.95 2.49
N ARG A 32 3.92 5.24 1.42
CA ARG A 32 3.23 3.95 1.54
C ARG A 32 4.25 2.86 1.84
N ILE A 33 4.55 2.68 3.12
CA ILE A 33 5.33 1.53 3.58
C ILE A 33 4.43 0.28 3.47
N PRO A 34 4.78 -0.73 2.66
CA PRO A 34 3.99 -1.95 2.56
C PRO A 34 3.93 -2.64 3.92
N SER A 35 2.78 -3.21 4.28
CA SER A 35 2.66 -4.00 5.51
C SER A 35 3.62 -5.18 5.49
N ALA A 36 4.00 -5.70 6.66
CA ALA A 36 4.91 -6.84 6.75
C ALA A 36 4.42 -8.06 5.94
N SER A 37 3.10 -8.28 5.90
CA SER A 37 2.47 -9.32 5.08
C SER A 37 2.67 -9.06 3.58
N LEU A 38 2.43 -7.82 3.13
CA LEU A 38 2.61 -7.42 1.73
C LEU A 38 4.08 -7.49 1.30
N MET A 39 5.01 -7.08 2.17
CA MET A 39 6.45 -7.26 1.95
C MET A 39 6.83 -8.73 1.76
N LYS A 40 6.26 -9.63 2.57
CA LYS A 40 6.48 -11.07 2.45
C LYS A 40 5.97 -11.59 1.10
N SER A 41 4.76 -11.23 0.68
CA SER A 41 4.20 -11.63 -0.61
C SER A 41 5.03 -11.11 -1.79
N ILE A 42 5.55 -9.88 -1.71
CA ILE A 42 6.47 -9.31 -2.72
C ILE A 42 7.76 -10.13 -2.80
N ASN A 43 8.32 -10.53 -1.66
CA ASN A 43 9.53 -11.34 -1.62
C ASN A 43 9.31 -12.77 -2.14
N GLU A 44 8.18 -13.39 -1.84
CA GLU A 44 7.78 -14.69 -2.38
C GLU A 44 7.61 -14.63 -3.91
N ALA A 45 7.03 -13.55 -4.42
CA ALA A 45 6.93 -13.31 -5.86
C ALA A 45 8.31 -13.17 -6.53
N LYS A 46 9.22 -12.39 -5.94
CA LYS A 46 10.60 -12.19 -6.44
C LYS A 46 11.41 -13.50 -6.45
N THR A 47 11.22 -14.35 -5.45
CA THR A 47 11.90 -15.66 -5.33
C THR A 47 11.26 -16.75 -6.17
N ARG A 48 10.31 -16.41 -7.06
CA ARG A 48 9.58 -17.33 -7.96
C ARG A 48 8.75 -18.39 -7.23
N LYS A 49 8.40 -18.16 -5.95
CA LYS A 49 7.44 -18.98 -5.21
C LYS A 49 6.00 -18.56 -5.58
N VAL A 50 5.70 -18.64 -6.87
CA VAL A 50 4.43 -18.21 -7.47
C VAL A 50 3.73 -19.38 -8.14
N THR A 51 2.41 -19.41 -8.04
CA THR A 51 1.59 -20.38 -8.77
C THR A 51 1.67 -20.06 -10.27
N ARG A 52 2.22 -20.99 -11.05
CA ARG A 52 2.28 -20.86 -12.51
C ARG A 52 0.99 -21.37 -13.12
N THR A 53 0.51 -20.63 -14.10
CA THR A 53 -0.70 -20.95 -14.87
C THR A 53 -0.39 -20.87 -16.35
N LYS A 54 -1.05 -21.73 -17.13
CA LYS A 54 -0.84 -21.77 -18.59
C LYS A 54 -1.73 -20.78 -19.32
N ASN A 55 -2.93 -20.53 -18.80
CA ASN A 55 -3.92 -19.65 -19.38
C ASN A 55 -4.87 -19.12 -18.30
N THR A 56 -5.76 -18.20 -18.67
CA THR A 56 -6.68 -17.51 -17.76
C THR A 56 -7.68 -18.47 -17.10
N SER A 57 -8.13 -19.51 -17.80
CA SER A 57 -9.06 -20.50 -17.25
C SER A 57 -8.43 -21.32 -16.12
N ASP A 58 -7.19 -21.79 -16.32
CA ASP A 58 -6.38 -22.51 -15.32
C ASP A 58 -6.05 -21.63 -14.10
N LEU A 59 -5.92 -20.31 -14.29
CA LEU A 59 -5.76 -19.36 -13.17
C LEU A 59 -7.03 -19.28 -12.32
N LEU A 60 -8.20 -19.15 -12.94
CA LEU A 60 -9.46 -19.01 -12.21
C LEU A 60 -9.83 -20.29 -11.44
N GLU A 61 -9.49 -21.46 -11.96
CA GLU A 61 -9.69 -22.73 -11.29
C GLU A 61 -8.82 -22.85 -10.01
N LYS A 62 -7.53 -22.51 -10.11
CA LYS A 62 -6.59 -22.54 -8.97
C LYS A 62 -6.86 -21.48 -7.90
N LEU A 63 -7.56 -20.39 -8.23
CA LEU A 63 -7.94 -19.34 -7.27
C LEU A 63 -9.27 -19.62 -6.56
N LYS A 64 -10.09 -20.54 -7.09
CA LYS A 64 -11.37 -20.92 -6.49
C LYS A 64 -11.27 -22.04 -5.45
N SER A 65 -10.16 -22.79 -5.46
CA SER A 65 -9.88 -23.86 -4.50
C SER A 65 -9.11 -23.37 -3.28
#